data_AF-A0AAV4ACV4-F1
#
_entry.id   AF-A0AAV4ACV4-F1
#
_cell.length_a   1.000
_cell.length_b   1.000
_cell.length_c   1.000
_cell.angle_alpha   90.00
_cell.angle_beta   90.00
_cell.angle_gamma   90.00
#
_symmetry.space_group_name_H-M   'P 1'
#
loop_
_entity.id
_entity.type
_entity.pdbx_description
1 polymer ?
#
loop_
_entity_poly.entity_id
_entity_poly.type
_entity_poly.pdbx_seq_one_letter_code
_entity_poly.pdbx_strand_id
1 'polypeptide(L)'
;MGDFNAKVGGEKVDDIVGKHGLGIRNERGEKLIEWCQTNNIIMGNTWFQQPPRRKWTWKSPGDETRNQIDYMMISKRYRNALLLAKTYPSAD
;
A
#
# COMPACT_ATOMS: atom_id res chain seq x y z
N MET A 1 -1.87 0.76 -11.01
CA MET A 1 -2.64 1.36 -9.90
C MET A 1 -3.97 0.65 -9.86
N GLY A 2 -4.55 0.44 -8.68
CA GLY A 2 -5.91 -0.12 -8.58
C GLY A 2 -6.29 -0.42 -7.13
N ASP A 3 -7.58 -0.69 -6.95
CA ASP A 3 -8.16 -1.26 -5.73
C ASP A 3 -7.97 -2.79 -5.76
N PHE A 4 -7.34 -3.34 -4.73
CA PHE A 4 -7.10 -4.77 -4.59
C PHE A 4 -7.91 -5.39 -3.45
N ASN A 5 -8.63 -4.59 -2.66
CA ASN A 5 -9.34 -5.03 -1.46
C ASN A 5 -8.46 -5.89 -0.52
N ALA A 6 -7.19 -5.53 -0.42
CA ALA A 6 -6.14 -6.27 0.28
C ALA A 6 -5.40 -5.35 1.25
N LYS A 7 -5.04 -5.85 2.44
CA LYS A 7 -4.26 -5.10 3.44
C LYS A 7 -2.89 -5.75 3.54
N VAL A 8 -1.83 -5.04 3.15
CA VAL A 8 -0.45 -5.55 3.22
C VAL A 8 0.26 -5.19 4.53
N GLY A 9 -0.22 -4.14 5.20
CA GLY A 9 0.26 -3.67 6.48
C GLY A 9 1.58 -2.88 6.42
N GLY A 10 2.13 -2.60 7.60
CA GLY A 10 3.37 -1.83 7.78
C GLY A 10 4.64 -2.68 7.94
N GLU A 11 4.53 -4.00 7.84
CA GLU A 11 5.67 -4.89 7.94
C GLU A 11 6.45 -4.94 6.62
N LYS A 12 7.76 -4.67 6.71
CA LYS A 12 8.64 -4.73 5.53
C LYS A 12 8.72 -6.17 5.03
N VAL A 13 8.56 -6.37 3.73
CA VAL A 13 8.80 -7.64 3.05
C VAL A 13 9.81 -7.41 1.96
N ASP A 14 11.05 -7.86 2.22
CA ASP A 14 12.19 -7.77 1.31
C ASP A 14 12.30 -6.39 0.63
N ASP A 15 12.22 -6.39 -0.71
CA ASP A 15 12.18 -5.23 -1.58
C ASP A 15 10.78 -4.98 -2.18
N ILE A 16 9.73 -5.67 -1.69
CA ILE A 16 8.38 -5.61 -2.25
C ILE A 16 7.51 -4.62 -1.49
N VAL A 17 7.39 -4.81 -0.17
CA VAL A 17 6.58 -3.96 0.72
C VAL A 17 7.48 -3.16 1.64
N GLY A 18 7.28 -1.84 1.65
CA GLY A 18 7.97 -0.93 2.55
C GLY A 18 7.33 -0.89 3.94
N LYS A 19 8.12 -0.44 4.93
CA LYS A 19 7.73 -0.38 6.35
C LYS A 19 6.69 0.71 6.70
N HIS A 20 6.14 1.40 5.70
CA HIS A 20 5.27 2.55 5.91
C HIS A 20 3.84 2.33 5.41
N GLY A 21 3.46 1.12 5.02
CA GLY A 21 2.05 0.76 4.80
C GLY A 21 1.20 0.90 6.08
N LEU A 22 -0.11 0.74 5.92
CA LEU A 22 -1.11 0.94 6.98
C LEU A 22 -1.88 -0.36 7.25
N GLY A 23 -2.19 -0.58 8.54
CA GLY A 23 -3.06 -1.67 8.99
C GLY A 23 -2.30 -2.97 9.26
N ILE A 24 -3.07 -4.01 9.57
CA ILE A 24 -2.59 -5.37 9.79
C ILE A 24 -2.81 -6.16 8.51
N ARG A 25 -1.81 -6.97 8.14
CA ARG A 25 -1.87 -7.79 6.94
C ARG A 25 -3.03 -8.79 7.01
N ASN A 26 -3.77 -8.94 5.92
CA ASN A 26 -4.79 -9.98 5.77
C ASN A 26 -4.39 -11.03 4.72
N GLU A 27 -5.14 -12.13 4.63
CA GLU A 27 -4.86 -13.23 3.68
C GLU A 27 -4.77 -12.76 2.22
N ARG A 28 -5.62 -11.80 1.82
CA ARG A 28 -5.57 -11.19 0.49
C ARG A 28 -4.30 -10.37 0.28
N GLY A 29 -3.83 -9.70 1.33
CA GLY A 29 -2.57 -9.00 1.35
C GLY A 29 -1.39 -9.94 1.16
N GLU A 30 -1.39 -11.09 1.83
CA GLU A 30 -0.35 -12.10 1.67
C GLU A 30 -0.28 -12.61 0.22
N LYS A 31 -1.42 -13.02 -0.35
CA LYS A 31 -1.49 -13.46 -1.76
C LYS A 31 -1.04 -12.38 -2.75
N LEU A 32 -1.36 -11.12 -2.47
CA LEU A 32 -0.93 -10.01 -3.31
C LEU A 32 0.59 -9.79 -3.21
N ILE A 33 1.17 -9.94 -2.02
CA ILE A 33 2.63 -9.86 -1.81
C ILE A 33 3.35 -11.00 -2.54
N GLU A 34 2.86 -12.23 -2.42
CA GLU A 34 3.40 -13.40 -3.15
C GLU A 34 3.41 -13.15 -4.66
N TRP A 35 2.29 -12.66 -5.21
CA TRP A 35 2.21 -12.29 -6.62
C TRP A 35 3.22 -11.20 -6.99
N CYS A 36 3.37 -10.16 -6.16
CA CYS A 36 4.36 -9.11 -6.37
C CYS A 36 5.81 -9.63 -6.31
N GLN A 37 6.11 -10.57 -5.41
CA GLN A 37 7.41 -11.23 -5.33
C GLN A 37 7.72 -11.99 -6.63
N THR A 38 6.78 -12.81 -7.11
CA THR A 38 6.95 -13.57 -8.36
C THR A 38 7.17 -12.66 -9.57
N ASN A 39 6.51 -11.50 -9.61
CA ASN A 39 6.54 -10.60 -10.76
C ASN A 39 7.58 -9.46 -10.64
N ASN A 40 8.41 -9.43 -9.59
CA ASN A 40 9.36 -8.34 -9.32
C ASN A 40 8.69 -6.95 -9.33
N ILE A 41 7.55 -6.83 -8.64
CA ILE A 41 6.75 -5.60 -8.53
C ILE A 41 6.82 -5.08 -7.10
N ILE A 42 7.04 -3.78 -6.92
CA ILE A 42 7.07 -3.15 -5.60
C ILE A 42 5.77 -2.40 -5.32
N MET A 43 5.36 -2.37 -4.05
CA MET A 43 4.20 -1.61 -3.57
C MET A 43 4.58 -0.18 -3.20
N GLY A 44 4.67 0.71 -4.20
CA GLY A 44 5.21 2.06 -4.09
C GLY A 44 4.67 2.90 -2.93
N ASN A 45 3.35 2.87 -2.67
CA ASN A 45 2.73 3.63 -1.58
C ASN A 45 2.93 3.07 -0.17
N THR A 46 3.77 2.04 -0.01
CA THR A 46 4.22 1.52 1.30
C THR A 46 5.66 1.93 1.65
N TRP A 47 6.40 2.54 0.71
CA TRP A 47 7.83 2.88 0.86
C TRP A 47 8.11 4.26 1.45
N PHE A 48 7.13 5.16 1.49
CA PHE A 48 7.33 6.53 1.95
C PHE A 48 6.72 6.76 3.32
N GLN A 49 7.51 7.35 4.23
CA GLN A 49 7.00 7.82 5.51
C GLN A 49 6.06 9.01 5.28
N GLN A 50 4.82 8.89 5.74
CA GLN A 50 3.78 9.91 5.63
C GLN A 50 2.83 9.87 6.84
N PRO A 51 2.09 10.96 7.09
CA PRO A 51 0.99 10.93 8.07
C PRO A 51 -0.08 9.90 7.67
N PRO A 52 -0.75 9.23 8.62
CA PRO A 52 -1.80 8.25 8.32
C PRO A 52 -2.88 8.74 7.36
N ARG A 53 -3.25 10.03 7.43
CA ARG A 53 -4.23 10.69 6.52
C ARG A 53 -3.87 10.58 5.04
N ARG A 54 -2.60 10.35 4.70
CA ARG A 54 -2.12 10.25 3.31
C ARG A 54 -1.93 8.81 2.83
N LYS A 55 -2.29 7.81 3.64
CA LYS A 55 -2.06 6.39 3.35
C LYS A 55 -3.34 5.61 3.06
N TRP A 56 -4.39 5.81 3.86
CA TRP A 56 -5.65 5.10 3.67
C TRP A 56 -6.37 5.63 2.44
N THR A 57 -7.09 4.73 1.77
CA THR A 57 -7.83 4.98 0.54
C THR A 57 -9.32 4.70 0.71
N TRP A 58 -9.68 4.01 1.80
CA TRP A 58 -11.05 3.71 2.16
C TRP A 58 -11.30 3.97 3.65
N LYS A 59 -12.50 4.47 3.96
CA LYS A 59 -12.99 4.78 5.32
C LYS A 59 -14.35 4.11 5.48
N SER A 60 -14.58 3.40 6.59
CA SER A 60 -15.90 2.81 6.86
C SER A 60 -16.93 3.89 7.16
N PRO A 61 -18.24 3.61 6.96
CA PRO A 61 -19.30 4.46 7.49
C PRO A 61 -19.05 4.74 8.98
N GLY A 62 -19.20 6.00 9.41
CA GLY A 62 -18.94 6.41 10.79
C GLY A 62 -17.45 6.60 11.19
N ASP A 63 -16.50 6.45 10.25
CA ASP A 63 -15.05 6.62 10.50
C ASP A 63 -14.42 5.64 11.51
N GLU A 64 -15.07 4.50 11.75
CA GLU A 64 -14.57 3.50 12.71
C GLU A 64 -13.26 2.87 12.25
N THR A 65 -13.09 2.68 10.93
CA THR A 65 -11.93 2.04 10.33
C THR A 65 -11.45 2.77 9.09
N ARG A 66 -10.12 2.79 8.90
CA ARG A 66 -9.46 3.34 7.72
C ARG A 66 -8.52 2.30 7.15
N ASN A 67 -8.69 1.99 5.87
CA ASN A 67 -7.98 0.91 5.20
C ASN A 67 -7.16 1.45 4.04
N GLN A 68 -5.95 0.92 3.87
CA GLN A 68 -5.17 1.05 2.64
C GLN A 68 -5.48 -0.20 1.79
N ILE A 69 -6.25 -0.02 0.71
CA ILE A 69 -6.65 -1.11 -0.20
C ILE A 69 -6.32 -0.81 -1.66
N ASP A 70 -6.01 0.44 -1.98
CA ASP A 70 -5.48 0.83 -3.29
C ASP A 70 -3.96 0.91 -3.25
N TYR A 71 -3.33 0.33 -4.27
CA TYR A 71 -1.87 0.27 -4.37
C TYR A 71 -1.38 0.83 -5.70
N MET A 72 -0.34 1.68 -5.60
CA MET A 72 0.47 2.05 -6.74
C MET A 72 1.66 1.11 -6.81
N MET A 73 1.62 0.21 -7.77
CA MET A 73 2.64 -0.80 -8.00
C MET A 73 3.50 -0.44 -9.21
N ILE A 74 4.81 -0.71 -9.13
CA ILE A 74 5.77 -0.43 -10.20
C ILE A 74 6.79 -1.58 -10.26
N SER A 75 7.31 -1.89 -11.46
CA SER A 75 8.41 -2.83 -11.59
C SER A 75 9.59 -2.40 -10.71
N LYS A 76 10.20 -3.37 -10.02
CA LYS A 76 11.38 -3.18 -9.15
C LYS A 76 12.52 -2.47 -9.88
N ARG A 77 12.66 -2.68 -11.20
CA ARG A 77 13.65 -1.98 -12.04
C ARG A 77 13.53 -0.46 -11.98
N TYR A 78 12.32 0.07 -11.84
CA TYR A 78 12.04 1.50 -11.82
C TYR A 78 11.80 2.05 -10.40
N ARG A 79 12.15 1.30 -9.35
CA ARG A 79 11.91 1.72 -7.95
C ARG A 79 12.47 3.12 -7.63
N ASN A 80 13.63 3.45 -8.18
CA ASN A 80 14.30 4.73 -7.93
C ASN A 80 13.67 5.91 -8.69
N ALA A 81 12.78 5.64 -9.66
CA ALA A 81 11.99 6.68 -10.33
C ALA A 81 10.81 7.14 -9.46
N LEU A 82 10.46 6.38 -8.42
CA LEU A 82 9.37 6.74 -7.53
C LEU A 82 9.87 7.74 -6.49
N LEU A 83 9.45 9.00 -6.63
CA LEU A 83 9.81 10.07 -5.70
C LEU A 83 8.89 10.09 -4.47
N LEU A 84 7.61 9.80 -4.68
CA LEU A 84 6.58 9.89 -3.66
C LEU A 84 5.30 9.21 -4.13
N ALA A 85 4.53 8.69 -3.18
CA ALA A 85 3.19 8.15 -3.41
C ALA A 85 2.27 8.63 -2.29
N LYS A 86 1.22 9.39 -2.61
CA LYS A 86 0.31 10.02 -1.63
C LYS A 86 -1.13 9.70 -1.99
N THR A 87 -1.94 9.41 -0.99
CA THR A 87 -3.40 9.37 -1.13
C THR A 87 -4.00 10.75 -0.82
N TYR A 88 -5.02 11.11 -1.59
CA TYR A 88 -5.86 12.27 -1.36
C TYR A 88 -7.26 11.78 -0.98
N PRO A 89 -7.56 11.66 0.32
CA PRO A 89 -8.94 11.41 0.72
C PRO A 89 -9.81 12.60 0.28
N SER A 90 -11.07 12.32 -0.07
CA SER A 90 -12.06 13.35 -0.33
C SER A 90 -12.08 14.37 0.82
N ALA A 91 -12.41 15.63 0.50
CA ALA A 91 -12.66 16.61 1.53
C ALA A 91 -13.89 16.13 2.33
N ASP A 92 -13.67 15.75 3.60
CA ASP A 92 -14.73 15.78 4.61
C ASP A 92 -15.21 17.24 4.76
#